data_AF-A0A9E4TKS3-F1
#
_entry.id   AF-A0A9E4TKS3-F1
#
_cell.length_a   1.000
_cell.length_b   1.000
_cell.length_c   1.000
_cell.angle_alpha   90.00
_cell.angle_beta   90.00
_cell.angle_gamma   90.00
#
_symmetry.space_group_name_H-M   'P 1'
#
loop_
_entity.id
_entity.type
_entity.pdbx_description
1 polymer ?
#
loop_
_entity_poly.entity_id
_entity_poly.type
_entity_poly.pdbx_seq_one_letter_code
_entity_poly.pdbx_strand_id
1 'polypeptide(L)'
;KLIPFDRISITVLDQPGGVLSETFVRGLDVPNRRPGDMTDMEGSTTEAVVSSRSTILLQPRDDGLDELISSYPRLQPIVASGIKSFLSVPLIARDSVVGVLNFNSTSVTAFTSEHVTLAENVAGQISGAISSAQLHAQVTASQLALSRSEWRYRHMVESASDIVCTLDDEGYFTYINQPITKYTGYTEEDLLGRHFTEIVSPDWKNRVLRTCIIDTRAFGKECVMEFPVATRSSGVCWLEQTMAPMFDDGKIVGFQGIARDITARKEIESERESLITELREALSKIKTLSGLLPICASCKKVRDDNGYWNQIETYISAHSDADFSHSICPSCVKELYPQLNAAAHGDT
;
A
#
# COMPACT_ATOMS: atom_id res chain seq x y z
N LYS A 1 8.13 -33.07 -54.13
CA LYS A 1 7.92 -32.03 -53.10
C LYS A 1 6.89 -31.05 -53.64
N LEU A 2 5.95 -30.57 -52.83
CA LEU A 2 4.92 -29.61 -53.26
C LEU A 2 5.51 -28.24 -53.67
N ILE A 3 6.65 -27.84 -53.08
CA ILE A 3 7.50 -26.73 -53.53
C ILE A 3 8.93 -27.28 -53.70
N PRO A 4 9.59 -27.09 -54.85
CA PRO A 4 10.91 -27.66 -55.14
C PRO A 4 12.04 -26.81 -54.53
N PHE A 5 12.19 -26.85 -53.20
CA PHE A 5 13.26 -26.17 -52.48
C PHE A 5 14.42 -27.10 -52.10
N ASP A 6 15.62 -26.53 -52.07
CA ASP A 6 16.84 -27.13 -51.49
C ASP A 6 17.10 -26.63 -50.07
N ARG A 7 16.57 -25.46 -49.73
CA ARG A 7 16.60 -24.88 -48.39
C ARG A 7 15.31 -24.13 -48.08
N ILE A 8 14.79 -24.32 -46.88
CA ILE A 8 13.66 -23.57 -46.31
C ILE A 8 14.10 -22.97 -44.97
N SER A 9 13.74 -21.73 -44.71
CA SER A 9 13.96 -21.09 -43.40
C SER A 9 12.82 -20.18 -42.97
N ILE A 10 12.67 -19.99 -41.66
CA ILE A 10 11.78 -18.99 -41.06
C ILE A 10 12.64 -18.00 -40.31
N THR A 11 12.55 -16.75 -40.73
CA THR A 11 13.24 -15.63 -40.12
C THR A 11 12.22 -14.81 -39.35
N VAL A 12 12.40 -14.66 -38.03
CA VAL A 12 11.52 -13.84 -37.18
C VAL A 12 12.14 -12.46 -37.00
N LEU A 13 11.29 -11.44 -37.00
CA LEU A 13 11.68 -10.05 -36.83
C LEU A 13 11.64 -9.66 -35.35
N ASP A 14 12.73 -9.10 -34.83
CA ASP A 14 12.76 -8.46 -33.51
C ASP A 14 12.73 -6.93 -33.68
N GLN A 15 11.64 -6.29 -33.23
CA GLN A 15 11.52 -4.82 -33.19
C GLN A 15 11.73 -4.34 -31.75
N PRO A 16 12.72 -3.45 -31.48
CA PRO A 16 13.05 -2.27 -32.28
C PRO A 16 14.43 -2.30 -32.99
N GLY A 17 15.16 -3.42 -32.95
CA GLY A 17 16.56 -3.48 -33.37
C GLY A 17 16.83 -3.64 -34.87
N GLY A 18 15.80 -3.95 -35.68
CA GLY A 18 16.02 -4.31 -37.09
C GLY A 18 16.85 -5.59 -37.25
N VAL A 19 16.87 -6.44 -36.21
CA VAL A 19 17.62 -7.69 -36.20
C VAL A 19 16.70 -8.82 -36.63
N LEU A 20 17.20 -9.63 -37.55
CA LEU A 20 16.57 -10.83 -38.07
C LEU A 20 17.17 -12.05 -37.37
N SER A 21 16.32 -12.91 -36.81
CA SER A 21 16.76 -14.17 -36.23
C SER A 21 16.25 -15.35 -37.06
N GLU A 22 17.16 -16.22 -37.49
CA GLU A 22 16.79 -17.49 -38.11
C GLU A 22 16.28 -18.44 -37.01
N THR A 23 14.98 -18.72 -36.99
CA THR A 23 14.36 -19.56 -35.94
C THR A 23 14.20 -21.01 -36.38
N PHE A 24 14.12 -21.23 -37.70
CA PHE A 24 13.99 -22.56 -38.29
C PHE A 24 14.74 -22.59 -39.62
N VAL A 25 15.50 -23.66 -39.85
CA VAL A 25 16.22 -23.90 -41.10
C VAL A 25 16.19 -25.39 -41.41
N ARG A 26 15.93 -25.76 -42.66
CA ARG A 26 16.04 -27.13 -43.15
C ARG A 26 16.57 -27.17 -44.57
N GLY A 27 17.47 -28.12 -44.86
CA GLY A 27 18.06 -28.30 -46.19
C GLY A 27 19.52 -27.89 -46.20
N LEU A 28 19.97 -27.28 -47.30
CA LEU A 28 21.36 -26.85 -47.50
C LEU A 28 21.88 -26.00 -46.33
N ASP A 29 23.01 -26.38 -45.75
CA ASP A 29 23.71 -25.57 -44.73
C ASP A 29 24.33 -24.34 -45.40
N VAL A 30 24.09 -23.17 -44.80
CA VAL A 30 24.63 -21.90 -45.28
C VAL A 30 25.34 -21.25 -44.08
N PRO A 31 26.64 -20.91 -44.21
CA PRO A 31 27.37 -20.26 -43.14
C PRO A 31 26.68 -18.98 -42.67
N ASN A 32 26.66 -18.75 -41.35
CA ASN A 32 26.04 -17.60 -40.68
C ASN A 32 24.52 -17.46 -40.95
N ARG A 33 23.86 -18.57 -41.31
CA ARG A 33 22.41 -18.67 -41.52
C ARG A 33 21.86 -19.95 -40.86
N ARG A 34 22.33 -20.29 -39.67
CA ARG A 34 21.85 -21.42 -38.87
C ARG A 34 20.80 -20.95 -37.86
N PRO A 35 19.98 -21.86 -37.31
CA PRO A 35 19.04 -21.48 -36.25
C PRO A 35 19.77 -20.78 -35.08
N GLY A 36 19.29 -19.60 -34.70
CA GLY A 36 19.90 -18.74 -33.69
C GLY A 36 20.82 -17.65 -34.25
N ASP A 37 21.26 -17.75 -35.50
CA ASP A 37 22.08 -16.70 -36.13
C ASP A 37 21.26 -15.42 -36.30
N MET A 38 21.90 -14.29 -35.96
CA MET A 38 21.31 -12.96 -36.05
C MET A 38 21.96 -12.17 -37.17
N THR A 39 21.15 -11.47 -37.98
CA THR A 39 21.64 -10.59 -39.04
C THR A 39 20.82 -9.32 -39.13
N ASP A 40 21.42 -8.22 -39.55
CA ASP A 40 20.65 -6.99 -39.76
C ASP A 40 19.68 -7.13 -40.95
N MET A 41 18.57 -6.41 -40.83
CA MET A 41 17.54 -6.34 -41.84
C MET A 41 17.99 -5.55 -43.07
N GLU A 42 18.80 -4.51 -42.90
CA GLU A 42 19.24 -3.63 -43.99
C GLU A 42 19.97 -4.41 -45.10
N GLY A 43 19.52 -4.20 -46.35
CA GLY A 43 20.06 -4.84 -47.54
C GLY A 43 19.68 -6.31 -47.71
N SER A 44 18.59 -6.76 -47.05
CA SER A 44 18.07 -8.12 -47.15
C SER A 44 16.78 -8.20 -47.96
N THR A 45 16.45 -9.39 -48.47
CA THR A 45 15.13 -9.63 -49.08
C THR A 45 14.01 -9.52 -48.05
N THR A 46 14.30 -9.82 -46.78
CA THR A 46 13.37 -9.63 -45.66
C THR A 46 12.94 -8.17 -45.50
N GLU A 47 13.86 -7.21 -45.62
CA GLU A 47 13.53 -5.77 -45.59
C GLU A 47 12.53 -5.40 -46.69
N ALA A 48 12.76 -5.90 -47.90
CA ALA A 48 11.87 -5.65 -49.02
C ALA A 48 10.49 -6.31 -48.83
N VAL A 49 10.43 -7.52 -48.24
CA VAL A 49 9.16 -8.17 -47.88
C VAL A 49 8.43 -7.38 -46.80
N VAL A 50 9.13 -6.90 -45.76
CA VAL A 50 8.53 -6.09 -44.68
C VAL A 50 7.98 -4.76 -45.24
N SER A 51 8.73 -4.12 -46.13
CA SER A 51 8.36 -2.82 -46.71
C SER A 51 7.20 -2.93 -47.70
N SER A 52 7.22 -3.95 -48.57
CA SER A 52 6.18 -4.17 -49.59
C SER A 52 4.96 -4.93 -49.06
N ARG A 53 5.10 -5.63 -47.92
CA ARG A 53 4.14 -6.58 -47.36
C ARG A 53 3.68 -7.65 -48.35
N SER A 54 4.54 -7.95 -49.33
CA SER A 54 4.22 -8.80 -50.46
C SER A 54 5.28 -9.87 -50.63
N THR A 55 4.89 -11.01 -51.22
CA THR A 55 5.83 -12.06 -51.58
C THR A 55 6.84 -11.55 -52.59
N ILE A 56 8.13 -11.84 -52.34
CA ILE A 56 9.23 -11.51 -53.23
C ILE A 56 9.74 -12.79 -53.89
N LEU A 57 9.76 -12.79 -55.22
CA LEU A 57 10.28 -13.87 -56.04
C LEU A 57 11.46 -13.36 -56.87
N LEU A 58 12.65 -13.90 -56.63
CA LEU A 58 13.90 -13.52 -57.31
C LEU A 58 14.47 -14.76 -57.98
N GLN A 59 14.53 -14.73 -59.32
CA GLN A 59 15.04 -15.84 -60.14
C GLN A 59 15.90 -15.28 -61.28
N PRO A 60 17.08 -14.70 -60.96
CA PRO A 60 17.98 -14.16 -61.96
C PRO A 60 18.42 -15.25 -62.95
N ARG A 61 18.69 -14.85 -64.19
CA ARG A 61 19.39 -15.70 -65.16
C ARG A 61 20.88 -15.78 -64.78
N ASP A 62 21.64 -16.69 -65.39
CA ASP A 62 22.99 -17.04 -64.94
C ASP A 62 23.99 -15.86 -64.85
N ASP A 63 23.74 -14.73 -65.51
CA ASP A 63 24.52 -13.48 -65.46
C ASP A 63 23.98 -12.41 -64.48
N GLY A 64 22.81 -12.61 -63.88
CA GLY A 64 22.12 -11.61 -63.04
C GLY A 64 22.35 -11.76 -61.52
N LEU A 65 23.18 -12.70 -61.07
CA LEU A 65 23.42 -12.94 -59.64
C LEU A 65 24.24 -11.81 -58.99
N ASP A 66 25.20 -11.23 -59.71
CA ASP A 66 26.01 -10.12 -59.20
C ASP A 66 25.18 -8.84 -59.00
N GLU A 67 24.26 -8.56 -59.93
CA GLU A 67 23.31 -7.46 -59.80
C GLU A 67 22.33 -7.68 -58.63
N LEU A 68 21.91 -8.94 -58.43
CA LEU A 68 21.08 -9.32 -57.30
C LEU A 68 21.80 -9.09 -55.96
N ILE A 69 23.07 -9.50 -55.86
CA ILE A 69 23.90 -9.28 -54.66
C ILE A 69 24.12 -7.78 -54.43
N SER A 70 24.31 -6.98 -55.48
CA SER A 70 24.43 -5.52 -55.33
C SER A 70 23.16 -4.89 -54.77
N SER A 71 21.99 -5.43 -55.10
CA SER A 71 20.68 -4.96 -54.62
C SER A 71 20.35 -5.51 -53.22
N TYR A 72 20.80 -6.72 -52.92
CA TYR A 72 20.58 -7.40 -51.64
C TYR A 72 21.89 -8.01 -51.11
N PRO A 73 22.81 -7.21 -50.54
CA PRO A 73 24.13 -7.69 -50.10
C PRO A 73 24.05 -8.85 -49.10
N ARG A 74 22.96 -8.95 -48.34
CA ARG A 74 22.73 -10.02 -47.35
C ARG A 74 22.47 -11.39 -47.96
N LEU A 75 22.24 -11.49 -49.27
CA LEU A 75 22.15 -12.75 -50.00
C LEU A 75 23.52 -13.38 -50.32
N GLN A 76 24.63 -12.64 -50.16
CA GLN A 76 25.97 -13.13 -50.54
C GLN A 76 26.31 -14.53 -49.98
N PRO A 77 26.11 -14.85 -48.68
CA PRO A 77 26.42 -16.19 -48.17
C PRO A 77 25.51 -17.28 -48.76
N ILE A 78 24.28 -16.92 -49.10
CA ILE A 78 23.26 -17.83 -49.65
C ILE A 78 23.60 -18.15 -51.11
N VAL A 79 23.92 -17.13 -51.92
CA VAL A 79 24.36 -17.28 -53.31
C VAL A 79 25.68 -18.05 -53.39
N ALA A 80 26.65 -17.73 -52.53
CA ALA A 80 27.94 -18.43 -52.47
C ALA A 80 27.82 -19.93 -52.14
N SER A 81 26.71 -20.34 -51.54
CA SER A 81 26.39 -21.75 -51.27
C SER A 81 25.73 -22.46 -52.47
N GLY A 82 25.58 -21.77 -53.61
CA GLY A 82 25.04 -22.33 -54.85
C GLY A 82 23.53 -22.13 -55.05
N ILE A 83 22.86 -21.34 -54.21
CA ILE A 83 21.45 -20.99 -54.39
C ILE A 83 21.31 -19.98 -55.54
N LYS A 84 20.33 -20.21 -56.41
CA LYS A 84 20.05 -19.42 -57.61
C LYS A 84 18.62 -18.84 -57.67
N SER A 85 17.66 -19.44 -56.97
CA SER A 85 16.27 -18.97 -56.92
C SER A 85 15.81 -18.76 -55.49
N PHE A 86 15.08 -17.67 -55.24
CA PHE A 86 14.64 -17.23 -53.92
C PHE A 86 13.14 -16.89 -53.96
N LEU A 87 12.40 -17.42 -53.00
CA LEU A 87 10.99 -17.12 -52.76
C LEU A 87 10.81 -16.77 -51.29
N SER A 88 10.53 -15.50 -51.01
CA SER A 88 10.40 -14.96 -49.66
C SER A 88 8.97 -14.50 -49.44
N VAL A 89 8.26 -15.15 -48.52
CA VAL A 89 6.83 -14.95 -48.26
C VAL A 89 6.64 -14.30 -46.88
N PRO A 90 5.85 -13.23 -46.75
CA PRO A 90 5.62 -12.59 -45.47
C PRO A 90 4.79 -13.50 -44.54
N LEU A 91 5.22 -13.64 -43.29
CA LEU A 91 4.39 -14.12 -42.20
C LEU A 91 3.68 -12.90 -41.59
N ILE A 92 2.42 -12.70 -41.97
CA ILE A 92 1.62 -11.54 -41.54
C ILE A 92 0.77 -11.90 -40.32
N ALA A 93 0.91 -11.15 -39.24
CA ALA A 93 0.01 -11.20 -38.09
C ALA A 93 -0.70 -9.85 -37.97
N ARG A 94 -2.04 -9.86 -38.07
CA ARG A 94 -2.86 -8.64 -38.17
C ARG A 94 -2.38 -7.80 -39.36
N ASP A 95 -1.77 -6.64 -39.12
CA ASP A 95 -1.32 -5.68 -40.13
C ASP A 95 0.20 -5.48 -40.14
N SER A 96 0.96 -6.37 -39.48
CA SER A 96 2.42 -6.33 -39.46
C SER A 96 3.05 -7.65 -39.90
N VAL A 97 4.21 -7.55 -40.55
CA VAL A 97 5.04 -8.70 -40.89
C VAL A 97 5.81 -9.09 -39.63
N VAL A 98 5.54 -10.28 -39.09
CA VAL A 98 6.20 -10.82 -37.88
C VAL A 98 7.36 -11.75 -38.20
N GLY A 99 7.45 -12.20 -39.46
CA GLY A 99 8.58 -12.96 -39.97
C GLY A 99 8.50 -13.14 -41.48
N VAL A 100 9.45 -13.88 -42.03
CA VAL A 100 9.50 -14.23 -43.45
C VAL A 100 9.79 -15.72 -43.58
N LEU A 101 8.98 -16.40 -44.38
CA LEU A 101 9.18 -17.78 -44.79
C LEU A 101 9.93 -17.80 -46.11
N ASN A 102 11.15 -18.34 -46.10
CA ASN A 102 12.05 -18.35 -47.24
C ASN A 102 12.14 -19.76 -47.84
N PHE A 103 11.98 -19.87 -49.15
CA PHE A 103 12.28 -21.04 -49.96
C PHE A 103 13.40 -20.70 -50.94
N ASN A 104 14.42 -21.53 -50.97
CA ASN A 104 15.61 -21.33 -51.78
C ASN A 104 15.93 -22.59 -52.58
N SER A 105 16.38 -22.43 -53.81
CA SER A 105 16.77 -23.53 -54.70
C SER A 105 18.08 -23.24 -55.42
N THR A 106 18.87 -24.28 -55.64
CA THR A 106 20.08 -24.29 -56.47
C THR A 106 19.78 -24.29 -57.96
N SER A 107 18.53 -24.58 -58.33
CA SER A 107 18.05 -24.54 -59.72
C SER A 107 17.69 -23.12 -60.14
N VAL A 108 18.00 -22.76 -61.39
CA VAL A 108 17.53 -21.52 -62.02
C VAL A 108 16.03 -21.65 -62.31
N THR A 109 15.26 -20.58 -62.07
CA THR A 109 13.81 -20.54 -62.36
C THR A 109 13.02 -21.69 -61.69
N ALA A 110 13.35 -22.04 -60.45
CA ALA A 110 12.76 -23.15 -59.69
C ALA A 110 11.28 -22.95 -59.28
N PHE A 111 10.81 -21.71 -59.12
CA PHE A 111 9.50 -21.39 -58.58
C PHE A 111 8.53 -20.83 -59.63
N THR A 112 7.28 -21.28 -59.60
CA THR A 112 6.20 -20.86 -60.49
C THR A 112 5.16 -20.07 -59.69
N SER A 113 4.16 -19.47 -60.35
CA SER A 113 3.03 -18.82 -59.68
C SER A 113 2.26 -19.76 -58.75
N GLU A 114 2.11 -21.04 -59.12
CA GLU A 114 1.47 -22.05 -58.26
C GLU A 114 2.28 -22.29 -56.96
N HIS A 115 3.61 -22.30 -57.05
CA HIS A 115 4.47 -22.40 -55.87
C HIS A 115 4.35 -21.18 -54.96
N VAL A 116 4.22 -19.97 -55.53
CA VAL A 116 3.98 -18.73 -54.77
C VAL A 116 2.67 -18.83 -53.98
N THR A 117 1.56 -19.15 -54.66
CA THR A 117 0.25 -19.28 -54.00
C THR A 117 0.25 -20.33 -52.90
N LEU A 118 0.91 -21.47 -53.13
CA LEU A 118 1.03 -22.49 -52.09
C LEU A 118 1.86 -22.01 -50.90
N ALA A 119 2.97 -21.31 -51.14
CA ALA A 119 3.83 -20.79 -50.09
C ALA A 119 3.10 -19.72 -49.24
N GLU A 120 2.30 -18.87 -49.87
CA GLU A 120 1.43 -17.88 -49.22
C GLU A 120 0.36 -18.54 -48.32
N ASN A 121 -0.26 -19.62 -48.79
CA ASN A 121 -1.22 -20.38 -47.98
C ASN A 121 -0.57 -21.01 -46.73
N VAL A 122 0.64 -21.58 -46.89
CA VAL A 122 1.41 -22.14 -45.77
C VAL A 122 1.83 -21.04 -44.80
N ALA A 123 2.28 -19.89 -45.31
CA ALA A 123 2.63 -18.72 -44.51
C ALA A 123 1.44 -18.24 -43.67
N GLY A 124 0.24 -18.17 -44.24
CA GLY A 124 -0.97 -17.80 -43.51
C GLY A 124 -1.28 -18.72 -42.32
N GLN A 125 -1.09 -20.04 -42.48
CA GLN A 125 -1.28 -21.00 -41.38
C GLN A 125 -0.23 -20.84 -40.28
N ILE A 126 1.04 -20.66 -40.66
CA ILE A 126 2.14 -20.46 -39.72
C ILE A 126 1.94 -19.16 -38.93
N SER A 127 1.56 -18.08 -39.61
CA SER A 127 1.27 -16.78 -39.00
C SER A 127 0.16 -16.84 -37.95
N GLY A 128 -0.92 -17.57 -38.24
CA GLY A 128 -2.01 -17.78 -37.28
C GLY A 128 -1.52 -18.47 -36.00
N ALA A 129 -0.71 -19.52 -36.14
CA ALA A 129 -0.16 -20.26 -35.01
C ALA A 129 0.81 -19.42 -34.16
N ILE A 130 1.70 -18.66 -34.80
CA ILE A 130 2.65 -17.76 -34.10
C ILE A 130 1.88 -16.68 -33.31
N SER A 131 0.89 -16.05 -33.93
CA SER A 131 0.07 -15.02 -33.29
C SER A 131 -0.68 -15.56 -32.08
N SER A 132 -1.25 -16.77 -32.20
CA SER A 132 -1.95 -17.43 -31.11
C SER A 132 -1.00 -17.73 -29.95
N ALA A 133 0.19 -18.29 -30.23
CA ALA A 133 1.17 -18.61 -29.21
C ALA A 133 1.67 -17.36 -28.47
N GLN A 134 1.96 -16.28 -29.19
CA GLN A 134 2.36 -14.99 -28.62
C GLN A 134 1.27 -14.38 -27.74
N LEU A 135 0.01 -14.39 -28.21
CA LEU A 135 -1.12 -13.89 -27.43
C LEU A 135 -1.31 -14.69 -26.14
N HIS A 136 -1.22 -16.03 -26.21
CA HIS A 136 -1.29 -16.88 -25.02
C HIS A 136 -0.15 -16.58 -24.03
N ALA A 137 1.07 -16.42 -24.51
CA ALA A 137 2.22 -16.07 -23.67
C ALA A 137 2.00 -14.70 -23.00
N GLN A 138 1.51 -13.70 -23.74
CA GLN A 138 1.20 -12.37 -23.22
C GLN A 138 0.11 -12.42 -22.15
N VAL A 139 -1.02 -13.09 -22.41
CA VAL A 139 -2.12 -13.24 -21.44
C VAL A 139 -1.63 -13.92 -20.16
N THR A 140 -0.84 -14.99 -20.31
CA THR A 140 -0.27 -15.72 -19.17
C THR A 140 0.65 -14.82 -18.35
N ALA A 141 1.53 -14.05 -19.00
CA ALA A 141 2.43 -13.12 -18.34
C ALA A 141 1.66 -12.01 -17.60
N SER A 142 0.62 -11.44 -18.22
CA SER A 142 -0.25 -10.43 -17.59
C SER A 142 -1.01 -11.00 -16.37
N GLN A 143 -1.51 -12.23 -16.47
CA GLN A 143 -2.21 -12.89 -15.36
C GLN A 143 -1.27 -13.17 -14.19
N LEU A 144 -0.06 -13.66 -14.46
CA LEU A 144 0.96 -13.86 -13.42
C LEU A 144 1.40 -12.54 -12.77
N ALA A 145 1.54 -11.48 -13.55
CA ALA A 145 1.86 -10.16 -13.04
C ALA A 145 0.76 -9.61 -12.13
N LEU A 146 -0.52 -9.80 -12.52
CA LEU A 146 -1.69 -9.43 -11.72
C LEU A 146 -1.69 -10.21 -10.40
N SER A 147 -1.62 -11.54 -10.43
CA SER A 147 -1.60 -12.37 -9.23
C SER A 147 -0.43 -12.05 -8.31
N ARG A 148 0.75 -11.72 -8.85
CA ARG A 148 1.90 -11.28 -8.05
C ARG A 148 1.67 -9.91 -7.42
N SER A 149 0.97 -9.02 -8.10
CA SER A 149 0.58 -7.72 -7.56
C SER A 149 -0.41 -7.89 -6.41
N GLU A 150 -1.49 -8.64 -6.63
CA GLU A 150 -2.51 -8.95 -5.62
C GLU A 150 -1.89 -9.60 -4.37
N TRP A 151 -1.02 -10.58 -4.58
CA TRP A 151 -0.32 -11.26 -3.48
C TRP A 151 0.52 -10.27 -2.64
N ARG A 152 1.25 -9.35 -3.29
CA ARG A 152 2.06 -8.33 -2.62
C ARG A 152 1.20 -7.36 -1.82
N TYR A 153 0.10 -6.86 -2.40
CA TYR A 153 -0.82 -5.98 -1.70
C TYR A 153 -1.45 -6.67 -0.50
N ARG A 154 -1.95 -7.90 -0.67
CA ARG A 154 -2.51 -8.69 0.43
C ARG A 154 -1.50 -8.87 1.56
N HIS A 155 -0.27 -9.28 1.26
CA HIS A 155 0.76 -9.46 2.28
C HIS A 155 1.10 -8.17 3.02
N MET A 156 1.16 -7.04 2.31
CA MET A 156 1.42 -5.75 2.92
C MET A 156 0.33 -5.38 3.93
N VAL A 157 -0.94 -5.54 3.55
CA VAL A 157 -2.10 -5.22 4.41
C VAL A 157 -2.24 -6.20 5.57
N GLU A 158 -2.05 -7.50 5.37
CA GLU A 158 -2.10 -8.49 6.45
C GLU A 158 -0.98 -8.32 7.48
N SER A 159 0.19 -7.79 7.05
CA SER A 159 1.31 -7.52 7.96
C SER A 159 1.23 -6.18 8.70
N ALA A 160 0.22 -5.35 8.39
CA ALA A 160 0.05 -4.06 9.05
C ALA A 160 -0.30 -4.23 10.53
N SER A 161 0.17 -3.31 11.38
CA SER A 161 -0.20 -3.30 12.81
C SER A 161 -1.62 -2.77 13.04
N ASP A 162 -2.07 -1.86 12.18
CA ASP A 162 -3.41 -1.27 12.26
C ASP A 162 -4.43 -2.19 11.55
N ILE A 163 -5.67 -2.15 12.04
CA ILE A 163 -6.79 -2.83 11.41
C ILE A 163 -7.11 -2.10 10.11
N VAL A 164 -7.21 -2.82 9.00
CA VAL A 164 -7.66 -2.32 7.72
C VAL A 164 -8.92 -3.09 7.34
N CYS A 165 -9.99 -2.36 7.03
CA CYS A 165 -11.24 -2.95 6.61
C CYS A 165 -11.85 -2.22 5.42
N THR A 166 -12.71 -2.91 4.68
CA THR A 166 -13.62 -2.29 3.73
C THR A 166 -15.04 -2.70 4.04
N LEU A 167 -15.96 -1.78 3.75
CA LEU A 167 -17.40 -1.94 3.84
C LEU A 167 -18.00 -1.75 2.44
N ASP A 168 -19.11 -2.44 2.17
CA ASP A 168 -19.97 -2.07 1.05
C ASP A 168 -20.69 -0.73 1.30
N ASP A 169 -21.57 -0.33 0.38
CA ASP A 169 -22.35 0.89 0.49
C ASP A 169 -23.48 0.81 1.54
N GLU A 170 -23.79 -0.36 2.09
CA GLU A 170 -24.76 -0.51 3.17
C GLU A 170 -24.09 -0.62 4.55
N GLY A 171 -22.76 -0.78 4.62
CA GLY A 171 -21.99 -0.84 5.85
C GLY A 171 -21.64 -2.27 6.31
N TYR A 172 -21.75 -3.27 5.43
CA TYR A 172 -21.34 -4.64 5.74
C TYR A 172 -19.86 -4.84 5.39
N PHE A 173 -19.14 -5.58 6.25
CA PHE A 173 -17.73 -5.87 6.01
C PHE A 173 -17.55 -6.70 4.73
N THR A 174 -16.73 -6.19 3.81
CA THR A 174 -16.31 -6.88 2.59
C THR A 174 -14.87 -7.40 2.67
N TYR A 175 -14.07 -6.83 3.57
CA TYR A 175 -12.71 -7.27 3.89
C TYR A 175 -12.31 -6.76 5.27
N ILE A 176 -11.50 -7.53 6.00
CA ILE A 176 -10.81 -7.08 7.20
C ILE A 176 -9.53 -7.90 7.42
N ASN A 177 -8.43 -7.24 7.77
CA ASN A 177 -7.12 -7.90 7.96
C ASN A 177 -6.96 -8.52 9.36
N GLN A 178 -5.93 -9.36 9.52
CA GLN A 178 -5.68 -10.15 10.73
C GLN A 178 -5.66 -9.39 12.09
N PRO A 179 -5.10 -8.17 12.24
CA PRO A 179 -5.03 -7.44 13.50
C PRO A 179 -6.35 -7.34 14.29
N ILE A 180 -7.51 -7.35 13.60
CA ILE A 180 -8.82 -7.34 14.29
C ILE A 180 -8.95 -8.50 15.30
N THR A 181 -8.41 -9.67 14.95
CA THR A 181 -8.48 -10.87 15.79
C THR A 181 -7.65 -10.69 17.05
N LYS A 182 -6.47 -10.07 16.93
CA LYS A 182 -5.60 -9.79 18.06
C LYS A 182 -6.23 -8.82 19.05
N TYR A 183 -6.89 -7.76 18.55
CA TYR A 183 -7.41 -6.68 19.40
C TYR A 183 -8.81 -6.94 19.96
N THR A 184 -9.68 -7.59 19.18
CA THR A 184 -11.09 -7.78 19.56
C THR A 184 -11.47 -9.23 19.82
N GLY A 185 -10.67 -10.19 19.35
CA GLY A 185 -10.99 -11.61 19.40
C GLY A 185 -11.98 -12.11 18.33
N TYR A 186 -12.45 -11.23 17.43
CA TYR A 186 -13.23 -11.64 16.25
C TYR A 186 -12.32 -11.99 15.08
N THR A 187 -12.61 -13.08 14.40
CA THR A 187 -11.91 -13.43 13.15
C THR A 187 -12.49 -12.67 11.96
N GLU A 188 -11.78 -12.66 10.84
CA GLU A 188 -12.33 -12.19 9.55
C GLU A 188 -13.65 -12.90 9.23
N GLU A 189 -13.69 -14.23 9.39
CA GLU A 189 -14.88 -15.07 9.14
C GLU A 189 -16.07 -14.69 10.03
N ASP A 190 -15.83 -14.26 11.27
CA ASP A 190 -16.89 -13.82 12.20
C ASP A 190 -17.55 -12.51 11.78
N LEU A 191 -16.86 -11.68 10.97
CA LEU A 191 -17.24 -10.30 10.66
C LEU A 191 -17.63 -10.09 9.20
N LEU A 192 -17.06 -10.84 8.26
CA LEU A 192 -17.40 -10.73 6.85
C LEU A 192 -18.92 -10.88 6.64
N GLY A 193 -19.50 -9.94 5.88
CA GLY A 193 -20.93 -9.88 5.60
C GLY A 193 -21.81 -9.41 6.77
N ARG A 194 -21.23 -9.06 7.93
CA ARG A 194 -21.97 -8.48 9.05
C ARG A 194 -21.86 -6.96 9.06
N HIS A 195 -22.87 -6.31 9.64
CA HIS A 195 -22.90 -4.87 9.68
C HIS A 195 -21.94 -4.37 10.75
N PHE A 196 -21.10 -3.38 10.42
CA PHE A 196 -20.00 -2.96 11.30
C PHE A 196 -20.46 -2.46 12.68
N THR A 197 -21.69 -1.96 12.81
CA THR A 197 -22.24 -1.51 14.11
C THR A 197 -22.52 -2.66 15.08
N GLU A 198 -22.46 -3.92 14.65
CA GLU A 198 -22.70 -5.07 15.53
C GLU A 198 -21.61 -5.22 16.61
N ILE A 199 -20.36 -4.84 16.29
CA ILE A 199 -19.24 -4.86 17.23
C ILE A 199 -19.08 -3.56 18.02
N VAL A 200 -19.78 -2.50 17.62
CA VAL A 200 -19.76 -1.20 18.32
C VAL A 200 -20.58 -1.30 19.60
N SER A 201 -20.06 -0.73 20.69
CA SER A 201 -20.78 -0.67 21.97
C SER A 201 -22.16 -0.01 21.81
N PRO A 202 -23.23 -0.51 22.47
CA PRO A 202 -24.62 -0.08 22.22
C PRO A 202 -24.83 1.43 22.24
N ASP A 203 -24.24 2.15 23.20
CA ASP A 203 -24.39 3.59 23.38
C ASP A 203 -23.73 4.42 22.26
N TRP A 204 -22.84 3.80 21.48
CA TRP A 204 -22.07 4.45 20.44
C TRP A 204 -22.60 4.17 19.02
N LYS A 205 -23.43 3.14 18.83
CA LYS A 205 -23.87 2.67 17.49
C LYS A 205 -24.38 3.80 16.59
N ASN A 206 -25.30 4.62 17.08
CA ASN A 206 -25.90 5.71 16.30
C ASN A 206 -24.89 6.79 15.93
N ARG A 207 -23.98 7.13 16.85
CA ARG A 207 -22.96 8.15 16.63
C ARG A 207 -21.94 7.68 15.59
N VAL A 208 -21.46 6.44 15.74
CA VAL A 208 -20.50 5.85 14.80
C VAL A 208 -21.13 5.68 13.42
N LEU A 209 -22.38 5.17 13.33
CA LEU A 209 -23.09 5.04 12.06
C LEU A 209 -23.22 6.39 11.33
N ARG A 210 -23.64 7.42 12.06
CA ARG A 210 -23.80 8.75 11.48
C ARG A 210 -22.48 9.29 10.96
N THR A 211 -21.42 9.27 11.77
CA THR A 211 -20.17 9.89 11.36
C THR A 211 -19.42 9.07 10.31
N CYS A 212 -19.28 7.76 10.50
CA CYS A 212 -18.47 6.93 9.61
C CYS A 212 -19.10 6.70 8.24
N ILE A 213 -20.44 6.63 8.16
CA ILE A 213 -21.15 6.32 6.91
C ILE A 213 -21.90 7.53 6.38
N ILE A 214 -22.84 8.09 7.16
CA ILE A 214 -23.77 9.11 6.67
C ILE A 214 -23.03 10.41 6.33
N ASP A 215 -22.24 10.93 7.27
CA ASP A 215 -21.51 12.19 7.09
C ASP A 215 -20.39 12.02 6.06
N THR A 216 -19.58 10.95 6.15
CA THR A 216 -18.54 10.59 5.17
C THR A 216 -19.09 10.54 3.75
N ARG A 217 -20.27 9.93 3.55
CA ARG A 217 -20.98 9.91 2.26
C ARG A 217 -21.46 11.30 1.85
N ALA A 218 -22.12 12.03 2.74
CA ALA A 218 -22.72 13.32 2.43
C ALA A 218 -21.67 14.37 2.02
N PHE A 219 -20.50 14.35 2.66
CA PHE A 219 -19.42 15.30 2.39
C PHE A 219 -18.38 14.78 1.40
N GLY A 220 -18.37 13.48 1.10
CA GLY A 220 -17.37 12.84 0.24
C GLY A 220 -15.94 12.96 0.78
N LYS A 221 -15.79 13.05 2.11
CA LYS A 221 -14.51 13.28 2.79
C LYS A 221 -14.31 12.27 3.90
N GLU A 222 -13.05 12.01 4.23
CA GLU A 222 -12.70 11.15 5.34
C GLU A 222 -13.14 11.74 6.69
N CYS A 223 -13.46 10.85 7.63
CA CYS A 223 -13.71 11.20 9.03
C CYS A 223 -12.76 10.46 9.96
N VAL A 224 -12.43 11.06 11.11
CA VAL A 224 -11.65 10.43 12.18
C VAL A 224 -12.49 10.38 13.45
N MET A 225 -12.54 9.24 14.14
CA MET A 225 -13.28 9.07 15.39
C MET A 225 -12.60 8.07 16.33
N GLU A 226 -12.66 8.34 17.63
CA GLU A 226 -12.36 7.38 18.69
C GLU A 226 -13.65 6.80 19.27
N PHE A 227 -13.77 5.47 19.32
CA PHE A 227 -14.94 4.81 19.90
C PHE A 227 -14.62 3.41 20.45
N PRO A 228 -15.41 2.93 21.44
CA PRO A 228 -15.25 1.59 21.99
C PRO A 228 -15.99 0.54 21.15
N VAL A 229 -15.32 -0.60 20.95
CA VAL A 229 -15.91 -1.84 20.41
C VAL A 229 -15.93 -2.92 21.49
N ALA A 230 -16.97 -3.75 21.47
CA ALA A 230 -17.08 -4.90 22.36
C ALA A 230 -16.12 -5.99 21.89
N THR A 231 -15.37 -6.60 22.80
CA THR A 231 -14.51 -7.76 22.48
C THR A 231 -15.26 -9.08 22.72
N ARG A 232 -14.78 -10.16 22.09
CA ARG A 232 -15.35 -11.51 22.31
C ARG A 232 -15.17 -12.00 23.76
N SER A 233 -14.16 -11.49 24.46
CA SER A 233 -13.87 -11.79 25.87
C SER A 233 -14.66 -10.91 26.85
N SER A 234 -15.75 -10.26 26.41
CA SER A 234 -16.59 -9.35 27.22
C SER A 234 -15.88 -8.07 27.75
N GLY A 235 -14.73 -7.73 27.17
CA GLY A 235 -14.02 -6.47 27.41
C GLY A 235 -14.38 -5.37 26.41
N VAL A 236 -13.65 -4.25 26.50
CA VAL A 236 -13.77 -3.11 25.58
C VAL A 236 -12.41 -2.86 24.95
N CYS A 237 -12.39 -2.75 23.62
CA CYS A 237 -11.23 -2.26 22.87
C CYS A 237 -11.58 -0.85 22.34
N TRP A 238 -10.70 0.12 22.57
CA TRP A 238 -10.87 1.45 22.02
C TRP A 238 -10.14 1.57 20.69
N LEU A 239 -10.86 2.02 19.67
CA LEU A 239 -10.33 2.21 18.33
C LEU A 239 -10.32 3.68 17.96
N GLU A 240 -9.20 4.15 17.42
CA GLU A 240 -9.10 5.40 16.65
C GLU A 240 -9.19 5.02 15.18
N GLN A 241 -10.30 5.38 14.52
CA GLN A 241 -10.57 4.99 13.14
C GLN A 241 -10.60 6.20 12.21
N THR A 242 -9.92 6.08 11.07
CA THR A 242 -10.15 6.91 9.89
C THR A 242 -11.02 6.14 8.91
N MET A 243 -12.09 6.75 8.42
CA MET A 243 -13.00 6.15 7.43
C MET A 243 -13.10 7.07 6.21
N ALA A 244 -12.93 6.52 5.01
CA ALA A 244 -12.99 7.25 3.74
C ALA A 244 -13.94 6.57 2.75
N PRO A 245 -14.65 7.33 1.89
CA PRO A 245 -15.48 6.73 0.85
C PRO A 245 -14.61 6.20 -0.31
N MET A 246 -14.98 5.04 -0.85
CA MET A 246 -14.38 4.48 -2.05
C MET A 246 -15.22 4.85 -3.28
N PHE A 247 -14.56 5.31 -4.33
CA PHE A 247 -15.21 5.74 -5.57
C PHE A 247 -14.90 4.80 -6.72
N ASP A 248 -15.93 4.47 -7.49
CA ASP A 248 -15.81 3.86 -8.82
C ASP A 248 -16.67 4.66 -9.80
N ASP A 249 -16.08 5.11 -10.90
CA ASP A 249 -16.71 5.99 -11.90
C ASP A 249 -17.51 7.17 -11.29
N GLY A 250 -16.95 7.81 -10.27
CA GLY A 250 -17.56 8.95 -9.57
C GLY A 250 -18.72 8.60 -8.62
N LYS A 251 -19.05 7.31 -8.44
CA LYS A 251 -20.06 6.82 -7.49
C LYS A 251 -19.39 6.18 -6.29
N ILE A 252 -19.99 6.37 -5.12
CA ILE A 252 -19.53 5.69 -3.90
C ILE A 252 -19.95 4.22 -4.00
N VAL A 253 -18.98 3.32 -3.94
CA VAL A 253 -19.19 1.85 -3.96
C VAL A 253 -18.99 1.19 -2.59
N GLY A 254 -18.59 1.98 -1.60
CA GLY A 254 -18.35 1.51 -0.24
C GLY A 254 -17.45 2.44 0.54
N PHE A 255 -16.88 1.93 1.62
CA PHE A 255 -16.02 2.69 2.52
C PHE A 255 -14.78 1.89 2.91
N GLN A 256 -13.66 2.56 3.12
CA GLN A 256 -12.43 1.96 3.60
C GLN A 256 -12.06 2.56 4.95
N GLY A 257 -11.79 1.69 5.93
CA GLY A 257 -11.40 2.06 7.28
C GLY A 257 -9.98 1.62 7.62
N ILE A 258 -9.26 2.48 8.33
CA ILE A 258 -8.04 2.12 9.06
C ILE A 258 -8.28 2.43 10.53
N ALA A 259 -8.13 1.45 11.41
CA ALA A 259 -8.37 1.58 12.84
C ALA A 259 -7.16 1.13 13.66
N ARG A 260 -6.76 1.97 14.61
CA ARG A 260 -5.67 1.70 15.56
C ARG A 260 -6.24 1.42 16.94
N ASP A 261 -5.71 0.39 17.59
CA ASP A 261 -5.99 0.14 19.01
C ASP A 261 -5.32 1.22 19.88
N ILE A 262 -6.16 1.94 20.64
CA ILE A 262 -5.77 2.97 21.59
C ILE A 262 -6.19 2.61 23.03
N THR A 263 -6.50 1.34 23.30
CA THR A 263 -6.98 0.87 24.62
C THR A 263 -5.99 1.21 25.72
N ALA A 264 -4.70 0.91 25.53
CA ALA A 264 -3.65 1.27 26.50
C ALA A 264 -3.55 2.78 26.72
N ARG A 265 -3.76 3.60 25.67
CA ARG A 265 -3.79 5.07 25.79
C ARG A 265 -4.96 5.51 26.68
N LYS A 266 -6.15 4.94 26.46
CA LYS A 266 -7.36 5.26 27.24
C LYS A 266 -7.28 4.81 28.69
N GLU A 267 -6.67 3.66 28.95
CA GLU A 267 -6.43 3.17 30.31
C GLU A 267 -5.50 4.13 31.08
N ILE A 268 -4.39 4.55 30.46
CA ILE A 268 -3.46 5.53 31.05
C ILE A 268 -4.12 6.89 31.27
N GLU A 269 -4.93 7.36 30.31
CA GLU A 269 -5.70 8.60 30.45
C GLU A 269 -6.68 8.52 31.63
N SER A 270 -7.43 7.42 31.75
CA SER A 270 -8.40 7.22 32.84
C SER A 270 -7.74 7.08 34.21
N GLU A 271 -6.63 6.34 34.31
CA GLU A 271 -5.86 6.22 35.55
C GLU A 271 -5.32 7.59 36.00
N ARG A 272 -4.79 8.37 35.05
CA ARG A 272 -4.30 9.73 35.32
C ARG A 272 -5.43 10.64 35.83
N GLU A 273 -6.61 10.59 35.21
CA GLU A 273 -7.76 11.38 35.66
C GLU A 273 -8.24 10.98 37.06
N SER A 274 -8.25 9.67 37.37
CA SER A 274 -8.55 9.16 38.71
C SER A 274 -7.56 9.69 39.74
N LEU A 275 -6.24 9.59 39.47
CA LEU A 275 -5.18 10.07 40.36
C LEU A 275 -5.25 11.60 40.56
N ILE A 276 -5.55 12.37 39.51
CA ILE A 276 -5.74 13.83 39.63
C ILE A 276 -6.93 14.14 40.55
N THR A 277 -8.01 13.37 40.44
CA THR A 277 -9.21 13.55 41.26
C THR A 277 -8.92 13.21 42.72
N GLU A 278 -8.26 12.08 42.98
CA GLU A 278 -7.83 11.69 44.32
C GLU A 278 -6.88 12.72 44.95
N LEU A 279 -5.90 13.23 44.19
CA LEU A 279 -4.98 14.26 44.66
C LEU A 279 -5.72 15.56 45.00
N ARG A 280 -6.69 15.97 44.17
CA ARG A 280 -7.53 17.16 44.45
C ARG A 280 -8.36 16.98 45.72
N GLU A 281 -8.95 15.81 45.91
CA GLU A 281 -9.69 15.49 47.13
C GLU A 281 -8.78 15.47 48.37
N ALA A 282 -7.58 14.90 48.28
CA ALA A 282 -6.61 14.89 49.36
C ALA A 282 -6.14 16.31 49.73
N LEU A 283 -5.82 17.14 48.73
CA LEU A 283 -5.45 18.55 48.93
C LEU A 283 -6.59 19.35 49.58
N SER A 284 -7.85 19.06 49.24
CA SER A 284 -9.01 19.75 49.85
C SER A 284 -9.16 19.45 51.36
N LYS A 285 -8.60 18.35 51.84
CA LYS A 285 -8.65 17.93 53.25
C LYS A 285 -7.51 18.53 54.09
N ILE A 286 -6.51 19.17 53.48
CA ILE A 286 -5.45 19.86 54.20
C ILE A 286 -6.00 21.18 54.73
N LYS A 287 -6.02 21.32 56.07
CA LYS A 287 -6.45 22.54 56.75
C LYS A 287 -5.44 23.65 56.50
N THR A 288 -5.69 24.48 55.49
CA THR A 288 -4.91 25.69 55.26
C THR A 288 -5.63 26.87 55.90
N LEU A 289 -5.11 27.31 57.06
CA LEU A 289 -5.46 28.60 57.65
C LEU A 289 -5.16 29.70 56.61
N SER A 290 -6.20 30.25 55.99
CA SER A 290 -6.08 31.23 54.91
C SER A 290 -7.14 32.33 55.05
N GLY A 291 -6.78 33.56 54.70
CA GLY A 291 -7.63 34.75 54.85
C GLY A 291 -7.27 35.65 56.04
N LEU A 292 -8.11 36.66 56.28
CA LEU A 292 -7.94 37.63 57.37
C LEU A 292 -8.59 37.07 58.65
N LEU A 293 -7.80 36.86 59.71
CA LEU A 293 -8.33 36.40 60.99
C LEU A 293 -8.95 37.56 61.78
N PRO A 294 -10.25 37.51 62.10
CA PRO A 294 -10.90 38.53 62.93
C PRO A 294 -10.49 38.35 64.40
N ILE A 295 -9.47 39.10 64.83
CA ILE A 295 -8.92 39.05 66.19
C ILE A 295 -9.45 40.22 67.02
N CYS A 296 -9.89 39.95 68.25
CA CYS A 296 -10.28 41.01 69.18
C CYS A 296 -9.06 41.84 69.60
N ALA A 297 -9.10 43.15 69.39
CA ALA A 297 -7.99 44.04 69.69
C ALA A 297 -7.58 44.02 71.18
N SER A 298 -8.53 43.79 72.09
CA SER A 298 -8.32 43.80 73.54
C SER A 298 -7.82 42.46 74.09
N CYS A 299 -8.56 41.36 73.86
CA CYS A 299 -8.27 40.07 74.49
C CYS A 299 -7.62 39.03 73.55
N LYS A 300 -7.34 39.40 72.29
CA LYS A 300 -6.67 38.58 71.26
C LYS A 300 -7.34 37.24 70.90
N LYS A 301 -8.58 37.02 71.33
CA LYS A 301 -9.42 35.91 70.85
C LYS A 301 -9.70 36.04 69.35
N VAL A 302 -9.82 34.91 68.67
CA VAL A 302 -10.19 34.80 67.25
C VAL A 302 -11.67 34.47 67.14
N ARG A 303 -12.40 35.18 66.26
CA ARG A 303 -13.79 34.84 65.96
C ARG A 303 -13.86 33.76 64.89
N ASP A 304 -14.59 32.69 65.14
CA ASP A 304 -14.84 31.63 64.15
C ASP A 304 -16.00 31.96 63.20
N ASP A 305 -16.21 31.10 62.20
CA ASP A 305 -17.25 31.26 61.17
C ASP A 305 -18.68 31.21 61.75
N ASN A 306 -18.86 30.59 62.92
CA ASN A 306 -20.13 30.55 63.65
C ASN A 306 -20.33 31.79 64.54
N GLY A 307 -19.33 32.67 64.60
CA GLY A 307 -19.35 33.93 65.32
C GLY A 307 -18.91 33.83 66.79
N TYR A 308 -18.44 32.68 67.26
CA TYR A 308 -17.93 32.48 68.62
C TYR A 308 -16.47 32.94 68.76
N TRP A 309 -16.09 33.39 69.95
CA TRP A 309 -14.74 33.87 70.25
C TRP A 309 -13.92 32.80 70.96
N ASN A 310 -12.91 32.29 70.27
CA ASN A 310 -12.01 31.24 70.72
C ASN A 310 -10.65 31.80 71.13
N GLN A 311 -9.93 31.11 72.01
CA GLN A 311 -8.52 31.43 72.25
C GLN A 311 -7.72 31.22 70.96
N ILE A 312 -6.72 32.06 70.73
CA ILE A 312 -5.97 32.08 69.47
C ILE A 312 -5.25 30.74 69.23
N GLU A 313 -4.67 30.17 70.28
CA GLU A 313 -3.97 28.89 70.23
C GLU A 313 -4.93 27.75 69.89
N THR A 314 -6.10 27.71 70.55
CA THR A 314 -7.15 26.73 70.29
C THR A 314 -7.67 26.82 68.86
N TYR A 315 -7.89 28.04 68.37
CA TYR A 315 -8.35 28.26 67.01
C TYR A 315 -7.29 27.84 66.00
N ILE A 316 -6.03 28.24 66.20
CA ILE A 316 -4.95 27.94 65.26
C ILE A 316 -4.65 26.44 65.21
N SER A 317 -4.49 25.76 66.34
CA SER A 317 -4.25 24.30 66.36
C SER A 317 -5.42 23.49 65.78
N ALA A 318 -6.65 24.04 65.80
CA ALA A 318 -7.79 23.40 65.14
C ALA A 318 -7.77 23.55 63.61
N HIS A 319 -7.03 24.52 63.06
CA HIS A 319 -7.08 24.92 61.65
C HIS A 319 -5.70 24.96 60.95
N SER A 320 -4.62 24.56 61.62
CA SER A 320 -3.28 24.34 61.06
C SER A 320 -2.52 23.29 61.88
N ASP A 321 -1.36 22.87 61.36
CA ASP A 321 -0.43 21.94 62.04
C ASP A 321 0.48 22.64 63.07
N ALA A 322 0.07 23.80 63.62
CA ALA A 322 0.90 24.55 64.56
C ALA A 322 0.70 24.07 66.02
N ASP A 323 1.83 23.75 66.67
CA ASP A 323 1.92 23.44 68.10
C ASP A 323 2.39 24.66 68.90
N PHE A 324 1.84 24.84 70.11
CA PHE A 324 2.14 25.98 70.96
C PHE A 324 2.86 25.59 72.25
N SER A 325 4.00 26.22 72.52
CA SER A 325 4.67 26.22 73.82
C SER A 325 4.38 27.52 74.57
N HIS A 326 4.24 27.47 75.90
CA HIS A 326 4.00 28.65 76.71
C HIS A 326 5.28 29.08 77.44
N SER A 327 5.74 30.29 77.13
CA SER A 327 6.91 30.93 77.74
C SER A 327 6.56 32.37 78.11
N ILE A 328 7.11 32.90 79.20
CA ILE A 328 6.93 34.30 79.57
C ILE A 328 8.09 35.10 78.96
N CYS A 329 7.80 36.07 78.11
CA CYS A 329 8.84 36.89 77.51
C CYS A 329 9.52 37.79 78.57
N PRO A 330 10.77 38.25 78.35
CA PRO A 330 11.50 39.01 79.35
C PRO A 330 10.75 40.23 79.88
N SER A 331 10.07 41.00 79.03
CA SER A 331 9.31 42.19 79.47
C SER A 331 8.17 41.84 80.43
N CYS A 332 7.39 40.80 80.12
CA CYS A 332 6.31 40.34 80.99
C CYS A 332 6.84 39.76 82.31
N VAL A 333 8.01 39.11 82.31
CA VAL A 333 8.67 38.69 83.57
C VAL A 333 8.99 39.90 84.44
N LYS A 334 9.56 40.98 83.87
CA LYS A 334 9.87 42.20 84.65
C LYS A 334 8.64 42.83 85.28
N GLU A 335 7.52 42.81 84.56
CA GLU A 335 6.27 43.45 84.99
C GLU A 335 5.48 42.60 85.99
N LEU A 336 5.31 41.31 85.71
CA LEU A 336 4.48 40.40 86.52
C LEU A 336 5.25 39.77 87.69
N TYR A 337 6.56 39.61 87.54
CA TYR A 337 7.44 39.00 88.54
C TYR A 337 8.72 39.83 88.77
N PRO A 338 8.60 41.12 89.16
CA PRO A 338 9.75 41.99 89.37
C PRO A 338 10.77 41.42 90.38
N GLN A 339 10.29 40.63 91.36
CA GLN A 339 11.11 39.93 92.35
C GLN A 339 12.01 38.82 91.76
N LEU A 340 11.58 38.15 90.70
CA LEU A 340 12.40 37.15 90.00
C LEU A 340 13.45 37.82 89.11
N ASN A 341 13.17 39.03 88.65
CA ASN A 341 14.08 39.80 87.81
C ASN A 341 15.25 40.43 88.60
N ALA A 342 15.11 40.62 89.92
CA ALA A 342 16.19 41.08 90.80
C ALA A 342 17.23 39.98 91.12
N ALA A 343 16.85 38.71 91.08
CA ALA A 343 17.73 37.58 91.36
C ALA A 343 18.61 37.16 90.15
N ALA A 344 18.27 37.59 88.93
CA ALA A 344 19.01 37.23 87.72
C ALA A 344 20.22 38.16 87.43
N HIS A 345 20.34 39.28 88.15
CA HIS A 345 21.43 40.25 88.02
C HIS A 345 22.04 40.65 89.36
N GLY A 346 21.89 39.80 90.39
CA GLY A 346 22.63 39.92 91.64
C GLY A 346 24.00 39.28 91.50
N ASP A 347 25.04 40.11 91.62
CA ASP A 347 26.45 39.73 91.78
C ASP A 347 26.65 38.53 92.71
N THR A 348 27.16 37.44 92.14
CA THR A 348 28.33 36.69 92.64
C THR A 348 29.12 36.15 91.47
#